data_AF-A0A419A4J9-F1
#
_entry.id   AF-A0A419A4J9-F1
#
_cell.length_a   1.000
_cell.length_b   1.000
_cell.length_c   1.000
_cell.angle_alpha   90.00
_cell.angle_beta   90.00
_cell.angle_gamma   90.00
#
_symmetry.space_group_name_H-M   'P 1'
#
loop_
_entity.id
_entity.type
_entity.pdbx_description
1 polymer ?
#
loop_
_entity_poly.entity_id
_entity_poly.type
_entity_poly.pdbx_seq_one_letter_code
_entity_poly.pdbx_strand_id
1 'polypeptide(L)'
;MIRAGLYLSLALALLDPVTGIAQDAAGERTTAMARTCVQNHPETGPTPEWDAEEVARLWGDPLDPDLLLVGGVDSYGWVRACRLEGVPPEILAGEYRDRVTWYRGRFRLQDPQGDALPGDVLPGDVLDRFYVSHYSPGEGLVLYPLAETPPPVPHLLLVPLDDTGFAAPPPG
;
A
#
# COMPACT_ATOMS: atom_id res chain seq x y z
N MET A 1 23.77 69.18 -28.67
CA MET A 1 25.04 68.95 -27.94
C MET A 1 25.08 67.49 -27.49
N ILE A 2 26.06 66.75 -28.03
CA ILE A 2 26.89 65.70 -27.40
C ILE A 2 26.22 64.59 -26.53
N ARG A 3 26.22 63.36 -27.11
CA ARG A 3 26.57 62.01 -26.60
C ARG A 3 26.23 61.58 -25.15
N ALA A 4 25.61 60.39 -25.04
CA ALA A 4 26.21 59.11 -24.60
C ALA A 4 25.14 58.00 -24.73
N GLY A 5 25.33 56.91 -25.48
CA GLY A 5 26.08 55.70 -25.08
C GLY A 5 25.15 54.79 -24.26
N LEU A 6 24.77 53.57 -24.63
CA LEU A 6 25.60 52.44 -25.04
C LEU A 6 24.72 51.37 -25.73
N TYR A 7 25.28 50.76 -26.79
CA TYR A 7 24.82 49.49 -27.35
C TYR A 7 25.23 48.32 -26.44
N LEU A 8 24.35 47.34 -26.23
CA LEU A 8 24.73 45.93 -26.27
C LEU A 8 23.52 45.07 -26.67
N SER A 9 23.70 44.32 -27.76
CA SER A 9 22.79 43.29 -28.25
C SER A 9 23.30 41.90 -27.86
N LEU A 10 22.43 40.88 -28.05
CA LEU A 10 22.60 39.42 -27.94
C LEU A 10 22.40 38.84 -26.53
N ALA A 11 21.75 37.70 -26.31
CA ALA A 11 21.03 36.76 -27.17
C ALA A 11 20.22 35.78 -26.27
N LEU A 12 19.21 35.16 -26.89
CA LEU A 12 18.47 33.93 -26.53
C LEU A 12 18.97 33.10 -25.33
N ALA A 13 18.03 32.73 -24.46
CA ALA A 13 17.84 31.34 -24.03
C ALA A 13 16.37 31.10 -23.63
N LEU A 14 15.67 30.31 -24.45
CA LEU A 14 14.46 29.60 -24.09
C LEU A 14 14.80 28.61 -22.96
N LEU A 15 14.12 28.70 -21.81
CA LEU A 15 14.13 27.66 -20.77
C LEU A 15 12.70 27.50 -20.21
N ASP A 16 12.02 26.50 -20.76
CA ASP A 16 11.09 25.53 -20.17
C ASP A 16 10.07 25.95 -19.08
N PRO A 17 8.75 25.86 -19.38
CA PRO A 17 7.72 25.75 -18.35
C PRO A 17 7.57 24.26 -17.95
N VAL A 18 8.57 23.67 -17.29
CA VAL A 18 8.51 22.27 -16.83
C VAL A 18 8.46 22.14 -15.30
N THR A 19 8.44 23.24 -14.57
CA THR A 19 8.40 23.24 -13.09
C THR A 19 7.01 23.45 -12.48
N GLY A 20 5.95 23.31 -13.27
CA GLY A 20 4.55 23.45 -12.81
C GLY A 20 3.75 22.15 -12.68
N ILE A 21 4.32 20.98 -13.03
CA ILE A 21 3.58 19.69 -13.10
C ILE A 21 3.95 18.73 -11.95
N ALA A 22 4.90 19.10 -11.09
CA ALA A 22 5.36 18.22 -10.01
C ALA A 22 4.53 18.29 -8.71
N GLN A 23 3.53 19.19 -8.61
CA GLN A 23 2.66 19.29 -7.43
C GLN A 23 1.28 18.65 -7.60
N ASP A 24 0.86 18.29 -8.81
CA ASP A 24 -0.41 17.57 -9.05
C ASP A 24 -0.28 16.05 -8.93
N ALA A 25 0.92 15.48 -9.07
CA ALA A 25 1.13 14.03 -8.96
C ALA A 25 1.03 13.47 -7.51
N ALA A 26 1.04 14.35 -6.51
CA ALA A 26 0.73 13.99 -5.12
C ALA A 26 -0.76 14.23 -4.79
N GLY A 27 -1.44 15.14 -5.52
CA GLY A 27 -2.86 15.47 -5.36
C GLY A 27 -3.81 14.50 -6.05
N GLU A 28 -3.38 13.83 -7.12
CA GLU A 28 -4.13 12.75 -7.79
C GLU A 28 -4.08 11.39 -7.05
N ARG A 29 -3.34 11.28 -5.94
CA ARG A 29 -3.43 10.14 -5.00
C ARG A 29 -4.65 10.18 -4.10
N THR A 30 -5.60 11.07 -4.37
CA THR A 30 -7.02 10.80 -4.06
C THR A 30 -7.67 10.09 -5.25
N THR A 31 -7.02 9.05 -5.76
CA THR A 31 -7.60 8.10 -6.71
C THR A 31 -8.69 7.36 -5.93
N ALA A 32 -9.96 7.65 -6.23
CA ALA A 32 -11.17 7.00 -5.71
C ALA A 32 -10.97 6.13 -4.46
N MET A 33 -11.34 6.64 -3.28
CA MET A 33 -11.35 5.84 -2.06
C MET A 33 -12.02 4.50 -2.35
N ALA A 34 -11.27 3.41 -2.23
CA ALA A 34 -11.74 2.07 -2.48
C ALA A 34 -12.97 1.77 -1.62
N ARG A 35 -14.01 1.18 -2.22
CA ARG A 35 -15.29 0.98 -1.52
C ARG A 35 -15.23 -0.09 -0.42
N THR A 36 -14.30 -1.03 -0.54
CA THR A 36 -14.12 -2.11 0.44
C THR A 36 -12.64 -2.35 0.67
N CYS A 37 -12.25 -2.46 1.95
CA CYS A 37 -10.88 -2.71 2.39
C CYS A 37 -10.85 -3.92 3.32
N VAL A 38 -9.67 -4.54 3.40
CA VAL A 38 -9.38 -5.53 4.44
C VAL A 38 -9.68 -4.97 5.82
N GLN A 39 -10.15 -5.84 6.70
CA GLN A 39 -10.51 -5.48 8.06
C GLN A 39 -9.42 -5.94 9.03
N ASN A 40 -9.32 -5.24 10.16
CA ASN A 40 -8.49 -5.65 11.28
C ASN A 40 -9.34 -6.52 12.21
N HIS A 41 -8.75 -7.59 12.74
CA HIS A 41 -9.26 -8.24 13.92
C HIS A 41 -8.31 -7.95 15.08
N PRO A 42 -8.78 -7.32 16.17
CA PRO A 42 -7.92 -7.00 17.29
C PRO A 42 -7.27 -8.27 17.83
N GLU A 43 -5.95 -8.27 17.92
CA GLU A 43 -5.21 -9.31 18.61
C GLU A 43 -5.40 -9.17 20.12
N THR A 44 -5.75 -10.27 20.77
CA THR A 44 -5.74 -10.35 22.24
C THR A 44 -4.31 -10.61 22.70
N GLY A 45 -3.47 -9.58 22.66
CA GLY A 45 -2.06 -9.69 23.03
C GLY A 45 -1.43 -8.33 23.36
N PRO A 46 -0.27 -8.30 24.02
CA PRO A 46 0.46 -7.07 24.22
C PRO A 46 0.88 -6.49 22.87
N THR A 47 0.47 -5.25 22.59
CA THR A 47 1.01 -4.45 21.49
C THR A 47 2.53 -4.40 21.61
N PRO A 48 3.30 -4.57 20.52
CA PRO A 48 4.76 -4.62 20.59
C PRO A 48 5.32 -3.32 21.17
N GLU A 49 6.53 -3.39 21.74
CA GLU A 49 7.19 -2.24 22.38
C GLU A 49 7.54 -1.12 21.39
N TRP A 50 7.64 -1.42 20.10
CA TRP A 50 7.82 -0.42 19.06
C TRP A 50 6.46 0.06 18.54
N ASP A 51 6.31 1.38 18.47
CA ASP A 51 5.09 2.04 18.01
C ASP A 51 5.20 2.45 16.53
N ALA A 52 4.09 2.98 16.00
CA ALA A 52 4.01 3.54 14.66
C ALA A 52 5.09 4.59 14.37
N GLU A 53 5.60 5.29 15.39
CA GLU A 53 6.61 6.34 15.24
C GLU A 53 7.98 5.75 14.91
N GLU A 54 8.35 4.61 15.51
CA GLU A 54 9.60 3.93 15.16
C GLU A 54 9.61 3.52 13.67
N VAL A 55 8.54 2.88 13.19
CA VAL A 55 8.46 2.46 11.78
C VAL A 55 8.40 3.68 10.85
N ALA A 56 7.67 4.73 11.22
CA ALA A 56 7.68 5.99 10.48
C ALA A 56 9.11 6.54 10.32
N ARG A 57 9.86 6.59 11.43
CA ARG A 57 11.25 7.06 11.46
C ARG A 57 12.19 6.16 10.66
N LEU A 58 12.06 4.84 10.79
CA LEU A 58 12.93 3.87 10.11
C LEU A 58 12.91 4.03 8.60
N TRP A 59 11.76 4.36 8.00
CA TRP A 59 11.69 4.57 6.55
C TRP A 59 11.61 6.03 6.12
N GLY A 60 11.65 6.98 7.07
CA GLY A 60 11.60 8.41 6.78
C GLY A 60 10.29 8.90 6.16
N ASP A 61 9.19 8.16 6.34
CA ASP A 61 7.85 8.48 5.82
C ASP A 61 6.81 8.19 6.91
N PRO A 62 5.89 9.10 7.26
CA PRO A 62 4.83 8.80 8.22
C PRO A 62 3.97 7.60 7.77
N LEU A 63 3.44 6.85 8.74
CA LEU A 63 2.40 5.88 8.45
C LEU A 63 1.10 6.60 8.12
N ASP A 64 0.42 6.15 7.07
CA ASP A 64 -0.92 6.61 6.73
C ASP A 64 -1.89 6.20 7.87
N PRO A 65 -2.70 7.14 8.41
CA PRO A 65 -3.60 6.86 9.53
C PRO A 65 -4.65 5.79 9.25
N ASP A 66 -4.92 5.50 7.98
CA ASP A 66 -5.88 4.46 7.56
C ASP A 66 -5.25 3.06 7.54
N LEU A 67 -3.95 2.92 7.86
CA LEU A 67 -3.31 1.62 7.98
C LEU A 67 -3.75 0.91 9.26
N LEU A 68 -4.11 -0.34 9.10
CA LEU A 68 -4.52 -1.24 10.17
C LEU A 68 -3.31 -1.94 10.75
N LEU A 69 -3.17 -1.91 12.07
CA LEU A 69 -2.18 -2.74 12.76
C LEU A 69 -2.61 -4.21 12.69
N VAL A 70 -1.77 -5.06 12.16
CA VAL A 70 -1.97 -6.52 12.05
C VAL A 70 -0.75 -7.24 12.63
N GLY A 71 -0.92 -8.54 12.90
CA GLY A 71 0.10 -9.43 13.43
C GLY A 71 -0.01 -9.66 14.93
N GLY A 72 0.87 -10.50 15.46
CA GLY A 72 0.91 -10.96 16.86
C GLY A 72 2.33 -10.87 17.43
N VAL A 73 2.53 -11.35 18.67
CA VAL A 73 3.70 -11.05 19.55
C VAL A 73 5.06 -11.02 18.83
N ASP A 74 5.30 -11.93 17.89
CA ASP A 74 6.59 -12.10 17.22
C ASP A 74 6.69 -11.40 15.85
N SER A 75 5.58 -10.90 15.28
CA SER A 75 5.53 -10.22 13.99
C SER A 75 4.28 -9.37 13.86
N TYR A 76 4.46 -8.06 13.75
CA TYR A 76 3.39 -7.08 13.51
C TYR A 76 3.74 -6.18 12.31
N GLY A 77 2.73 -5.51 11.76
CA GLY A 77 2.90 -4.49 10.72
C GLY A 77 1.64 -3.68 10.50
N TRP A 78 1.75 -2.64 9.66
CA TRP A 78 0.65 -1.77 9.26
C TRP A 78 0.25 -2.09 7.84
N VAL A 79 -1.05 -2.28 7.62
CA VAL A 79 -1.57 -2.73 6.34
C VAL A 79 -2.83 -1.98 5.93
N ARG A 80 -2.96 -1.74 4.63
CA ARG A 80 -4.23 -1.43 3.98
C ARG A 80 -4.22 -2.17 2.65
N ALA A 81 -5.30 -2.87 2.33
CA ALA A 81 -5.51 -3.44 1.01
C ALA A 81 -6.98 -3.33 0.65
N CYS A 82 -7.29 -2.73 -0.49
CA CYS A 82 -8.65 -2.36 -0.85
C CYS A 82 -8.95 -2.63 -2.31
N ARG A 83 -10.23 -2.85 -2.60
CA ARG A 83 -10.73 -3.07 -3.96
C ARG A 83 -10.72 -1.80 -4.78
N LEU A 84 -10.17 -1.89 -5.98
CA LEU A 84 -10.22 -0.82 -6.97
C LEU A 84 -11.44 -0.97 -7.90
N GLU A 85 -12.09 0.15 -8.21
CA GLU A 85 -13.16 0.16 -9.21
C GLU A 85 -12.59 -0.08 -10.62
N GLY A 86 -13.23 -0.94 -11.41
CA GLY A 86 -12.78 -1.26 -12.78
C GLY A 86 -11.58 -2.20 -12.87
N VAL A 87 -11.13 -2.76 -11.74
CA VAL A 87 -10.05 -3.74 -11.65
C VAL A 87 -10.63 -5.12 -11.32
N PRO A 88 -10.03 -6.25 -11.78
CA PRO A 88 -10.50 -7.58 -11.40
C PRO A 88 -10.59 -7.74 -9.87
N PRO A 89 -11.66 -8.38 -9.34
CA PRO A 89 -11.95 -8.43 -7.91
C PRO A 89 -10.87 -9.14 -7.07
N GLU A 90 -10.03 -9.95 -7.71
CA GLU A 90 -8.87 -10.61 -7.14
C GLU A 90 -7.63 -9.71 -7.06
N ILE A 91 -7.63 -8.50 -7.63
CA ILE A 91 -6.53 -7.55 -7.54
C ILE A 91 -6.93 -6.37 -6.66
N LEU A 92 -6.13 -6.13 -5.62
CA LEU A 92 -6.33 -5.08 -4.64
C LEU A 92 -5.17 -4.10 -4.69
N ALA A 93 -5.39 -2.83 -4.38
CA ALA A 93 -4.30 -1.89 -4.13
C ALA A 93 -4.09 -1.71 -2.63
N GLY A 94 -2.84 -1.52 -2.23
CA GLY A 94 -2.54 -1.42 -0.82
C GLY A 94 -1.09 -1.09 -0.47
N GLU A 95 -0.85 -1.19 0.82
CA GLU A 95 0.44 -1.01 1.46
C GLU A 95 0.56 -1.99 2.62
N TYR A 96 1.75 -2.55 2.79
CA TYR A 96 2.18 -3.25 4.00
C TYR A 96 3.49 -2.66 4.46
N ARG A 97 3.63 -2.41 5.76
CA ARG A 97 4.84 -1.83 6.32
C ARG A 97 5.12 -2.33 7.72
N ASP A 98 6.32 -2.85 7.93
CA ASP A 98 6.89 -3.17 9.23
C ASP A 98 8.32 -2.59 9.34
N ARG A 99 9.14 -3.09 10.26
CA ARG A 99 10.52 -2.61 10.47
C ARG A 99 11.50 -3.04 9.37
N VAL A 100 11.18 -4.04 8.57
CA VAL A 100 12.06 -4.74 7.62
C VAL A 100 11.52 -4.70 6.19
N THR A 101 10.20 -4.72 6.04
CA THR A 101 9.48 -4.77 4.77
C THR A 101 8.62 -3.53 4.64
N TRP A 102 8.75 -2.86 3.50
CA TRP A 102 7.78 -1.87 3.07
C TRP A 102 7.39 -2.16 1.63
N TYR A 103 6.11 -2.48 1.44
CA TYR A 103 5.51 -2.74 0.15
C TYR A 103 4.37 -1.75 -0.10
N ARG A 104 4.35 -1.11 -1.26
CA ARG A 104 3.23 -0.28 -1.74
C ARG A 104 2.95 -0.63 -3.21
N GLY A 105 1.76 -1.12 -3.50
CA GLY A 105 1.42 -1.59 -4.84
C GLY A 105 0.13 -2.42 -4.88
N ARG A 106 0.06 -3.35 -5.83
CA ARG A 106 -1.06 -4.25 -6.03
C ARG A 106 -0.82 -5.60 -5.38
N PHE A 107 -1.83 -6.11 -4.69
CA PHE A 107 -1.89 -7.48 -4.21
C PHE A 107 -2.80 -8.33 -5.09
N ARG A 108 -2.47 -9.60 -5.26
CA ARG A 108 -3.38 -10.61 -5.82
C ARG A 108 -3.91 -11.50 -4.71
N LEU A 109 -5.22 -11.66 -4.69
CA LEU A 109 -5.91 -12.61 -3.84
C LEU A 109 -5.76 -14.02 -4.41
N GLN A 110 -5.23 -14.92 -3.59
CA GLN A 110 -5.00 -16.32 -3.92
C GLN A 110 -5.51 -17.22 -2.80
N ASP A 111 -5.82 -18.47 -3.14
CA ASP A 111 -5.93 -19.52 -2.15
C ASP A 111 -4.54 -19.98 -1.66
N PRO A 112 -4.47 -20.85 -0.64
CA PRO A 112 -3.19 -21.34 -0.12
C PRO A 112 -2.40 -22.22 -1.11
N GLN A 113 -3.02 -22.65 -2.22
CA GLN A 113 -2.38 -23.42 -3.28
C GLN A 113 -1.73 -22.49 -4.33
N GLY A 114 -1.95 -21.18 -4.22
CA GLY A 114 -1.45 -20.16 -5.14
C GLY A 114 -2.37 -19.92 -6.34
N ASP A 115 -3.53 -20.57 -6.37
CA ASP A 115 -4.50 -20.40 -7.43
C ASP A 115 -5.31 -19.11 -7.22
N ALA A 116 -5.60 -18.42 -8.32
CA ALA A 116 -6.50 -17.28 -8.28
C ALA A 116 -7.92 -17.78 -7.97
N LEU A 117 -8.59 -17.13 -7.03
CA LEU A 117 -9.98 -17.49 -6.69
C LEU A 117 -10.91 -17.14 -7.85
N PRO A 118 -11.68 -18.10 -8.39
CA PRO A 118 -12.61 -17.81 -9.46
C PRO A 118 -13.80 -16.99 -8.91
N GLY A 119 -14.33 -16.08 -9.74
CA GLY A 119 -15.30 -15.06 -9.31
C GLY A 119 -16.64 -15.59 -8.80
N ASP A 120 -16.93 -16.88 -9.00
CA ASP A 120 -18.11 -17.60 -8.50
C ASP A 120 -17.92 -18.17 -7.08
N VAL A 121 -16.67 -18.32 -6.61
CA VAL A 121 -16.34 -18.72 -5.21
C VAL A 121 -16.53 -17.55 -4.24
N LEU A 122 -16.70 -16.33 -4.74
CA LEU A 122 -16.87 -15.10 -3.96
C LEU A 122 -18.31 -14.55 -4.08
N PRO A 123 -19.35 -15.18 -3.48
CA PRO A 123 -20.66 -14.56 -3.41
C PRO A 123 -20.62 -13.39 -2.42
N GLY A 124 -20.30 -12.19 -2.91
CA GLY A 124 -20.17 -10.96 -2.13
C GLY A 124 -18.76 -10.36 -2.16
N ASP A 125 -18.50 -9.36 -1.31
CA ASP A 125 -17.15 -8.86 -1.14
C ASP A 125 -16.35 -9.79 -0.23
N VAL A 126 -15.27 -10.37 -0.76
CA VAL A 126 -14.39 -11.24 0.03
C VAL A 126 -13.78 -10.51 1.21
N LEU A 127 -13.55 -9.20 1.09
CA LEU A 127 -13.00 -8.38 2.15
C LEU A 127 -13.96 -8.14 3.31
N ASP A 128 -15.27 -8.36 3.11
CA ASP A 128 -16.27 -8.29 4.18
C ASP A 128 -16.32 -9.57 5.03
N ARG A 129 -15.65 -10.63 4.59
CA ARG A 129 -15.70 -11.96 5.21
C ARG A 129 -14.37 -12.41 5.79
N PHE A 130 -13.31 -11.65 5.56
CA PHE A 130 -11.98 -11.99 5.99
C PHE A 130 -11.33 -10.80 6.68
N TYR A 131 -10.52 -11.08 7.70
CA TYR A 131 -9.61 -10.11 8.30
C TYR A 131 -8.18 -10.47 7.96
N VAL A 132 -7.31 -9.45 7.91
CA VAL A 132 -5.87 -9.69 7.77
C VAL A 132 -5.31 -10.00 9.15
N SER A 133 -4.69 -11.18 9.28
CA SER A 133 -4.04 -11.58 10.54
C SER A 133 -2.61 -11.07 10.60
N HIS A 134 -1.77 -11.40 9.63
CA HIS A 134 -0.34 -11.04 9.65
C HIS A 134 0.25 -11.07 8.24
N TYR A 135 1.49 -10.63 8.11
CA TYR A 135 2.30 -10.82 6.90
C TYR A 135 3.26 -11.99 7.09
N SER A 136 3.27 -12.91 6.14
CA SER A 136 4.18 -14.05 6.06
C SER A 136 5.22 -13.77 4.96
N PRO A 137 6.51 -13.61 5.31
CA PRO A 137 7.56 -13.36 4.33
C PRO A 137 7.62 -14.43 3.24
N GLY A 138 7.50 -14.02 1.98
CA GLY A 138 7.49 -14.91 0.82
C GLY A 138 6.10 -15.41 0.40
N GLU A 139 5.09 -15.27 1.25
CA GLU A 139 3.71 -15.67 0.96
C GLU A 139 2.77 -14.46 0.79
N GLY A 140 2.98 -13.39 1.56
CA GLY A 140 2.14 -12.18 1.54
C GLY A 140 1.30 -12.01 2.80
N LEU A 141 0.19 -11.27 2.71
CA LEU A 141 -0.72 -11.10 3.85
C LEU A 141 -1.65 -12.30 3.97
N VAL A 142 -1.74 -12.86 5.18
CA VAL A 142 -2.61 -14.00 5.48
C VAL A 142 -3.95 -13.50 5.98
N LEU A 143 -5.03 -13.95 5.33
CA LEU A 143 -6.40 -13.54 5.60
C LEU A 143 -7.18 -14.72 6.17
N TYR A 144 -7.77 -14.57 7.35
CA TYR A 144 -8.64 -15.58 7.94
C TYR A 144 -10.11 -15.15 7.88
N PRO A 145 -11.03 -16.12 7.77
CA PRO A 145 -12.45 -15.83 7.75
C PRO A 145 -12.94 -15.25 9.09
N LEU A 146 -13.93 -14.35 9.01
CA LEU A 146 -14.59 -13.72 10.16
C LEU A 146 -15.69 -14.58 10.79
N ALA A 147 -16.22 -15.60 10.09
CA ALA A 147 -17.40 -16.35 10.51
C ALA A 147 -17.10 -17.78 10.97
N GLU A 148 -17.92 -18.28 11.90
CA GLU A 148 -17.83 -19.64 12.48
C GLU A 148 -18.27 -20.77 11.55
N THR A 149 -19.02 -20.46 10.48
CA THR A 149 -19.37 -21.48 9.47
C THR A 149 -18.19 -21.69 8.54
N PRO A 150 -17.82 -22.95 8.22
CA PRO A 150 -16.60 -23.21 7.46
C PRO A 150 -16.67 -22.48 6.12
N PRO A 151 -15.73 -21.58 5.83
CA PRO A 151 -15.61 -21.06 4.49
C PRO A 151 -15.13 -22.21 3.57
N PRO A 152 -15.34 -22.09 2.25
CA PRO A 152 -14.81 -23.07 1.32
C PRO A 152 -13.26 -23.18 1.39
N VAL A 153 -12.59 -22.16 1.94
CA VAL A 153 -11.14 -22.08 2.12
C VAL A 153 -10.79 -21.67 3.55
N PRO A 154 -9.77 -22.29 4.19
CA PRO A 154 -9.43 -22.00 5.59
C PRO A 154 -8.78 -20.63 5.79
N HIS A 155 -8.09 -20.12 4.77
CA HIS A 155 -7.50 -18.80 4.72
C HIS A 155 -7.25 -18.42 3.25
N LEU A 156 -6.94 -17.15 3.02
CA LEU A 156 -6.55 -16.58 1.74
C LEU A 156 -5.22 -15.85 1.88
N LEU A 157 -4.58 -15.59 0.75
CA LEU A 157 -3.34 -14.83 0.66
C LEU A 157 -3.56 -13.58 -0.18
N LEU A 158 -3.07 -12.43 0.28
CA LEU A 158 -2.84 -11.26 -0.58
C LEU A 158 -1.35 -11.19 -0.89
N VAL A 159 -0.99 -11.65 -2.09
CA VAL A 159 0.40 -11.76 -2.55
C VAL A 159 0.81 -10.49 -3.29
N PRO A 160 1.91 -9.82 -2.90
CA PRO A 160 2.48 -8.71 -3.66
C PRO A 160 2.66 -9.05 -5.14
N LEU A 161 2.16 -8.21 -6.04
CA LEU A 161 2.23 -8.42 -7.50
C LEU A 161 3.35 -7.62 -8.16
N ASP A 162 3.63 -6.44 -7.60
CA ASP A 162 4.54 -5.46 -8.20
C ASP A 162 5.93 -5.55 -7.57
N ASP A 163 6.91 -6.16 -8.24
CA ASP A 163 8.29 -6.26 -7.71
C ASP A 163 8.88 -4.88 -7.33
N THR A 164 8.51 -3.85 -8.09
CA THR A 164 8.92 -2.45 -7.86
C THR A 164 8.21 -1.80 -6.67
N GLY A 165 7.22 -2.47 -6.08
CA GLY A 165 6.47 -1.96 -4.94
C GLY A 165 7.22 -2.09 -3.62
N PHE A 166 8.29 -2.89 -3.57
CA PHE A 166 9.14 -3.01 -2.39
C PHE A 166 10.12 -1.85 -2.29
N ALA A 167 10.09 -1.13 -1.17
CA ALA A 167 11.07 -0.10 -0.87
C ALA A 167 12.39 -0.73 -0.41
N ALA A 168 13.51 -0.09 -0.78
CA ALA A 168 14.79 -0.40 -0.19
C ALA A 168 14.87 0.24 1.21
N PRO A 169 15.43 -0.45 2.22
CA PRO A 169 15.69 0.18 3.50
C PRO A 169 16.60 1.40 3.31
N PRO A 170 16.39 2.50 4.04
CA PRO A 170 17.26 3.64 3.91
C PRO A 170 18.71 3.25 4.25
N PRO A 171 19.70 3.91 3.63
CA PRO A 171 21.09 3.68 3.97
C PRO A 171 21.30 4.01 5.45
N GLY A 172 21.82 3.05 6.20
CA GLY A 172 22.15 3.19 7.63
C GLY A 172 23.37 4.07 7.89
#